data_AF-A0A6I4NI28-F1
#
_entry.id   AF-A0A6I4NI28-F1
#
_cell.length_a   1.000
_cell.length_b   1.000
_cell.length_c   1.000
_cell.angle_alpha   90.00
_cell.angle_beta   90.00
_cell.angle_gamma   90.00
#
_symmetry.space_group_name_H-M   'P 1'
#
loop_
_entity.id
_entity.type
_entity.pdbx_description
1 polymer ?
#
loop_
_entity_poly.entity_id
_entity_poly.type
_entity_poly.pdbx_seq_one_letter_code
_entity_poly.pdbx_strand_id
1 'polypeptide(L)'
;MKKIYFLFVLAVTTITANATIRTVNNGSVGAGQYTSVQNAVDASTAGDTIYIHGSQTNYGDVTLNKRLVLIGAGHHVTGTQFNFPTLLGNIYLSQGNSTTLPTGSTIKGIHFPFIGGSGGSLSVNNVTLERNYIYSAATILGSGWICRNNFVNYFNVDNYKNTIISNNIISNSSVYYSDKPSVIITNNIFLNGAHFYTVKYATITNNIFIEPSLDYEIYNSQNTWNKNIMIYADPANYKTFPPANNTGVGNLNTVDAQFTSTIPLNITLEDATKHDWTLLATSIGFKYGTDGTDVGIHGGSYPSPNTSGATNIPQITSMDLQNSVLPQNGTLNIEFKAKGQQ
;
A
#
# COMPACT_ATOMS: atom_id res chain seq x y z
N MET A 1 16.36 37.86 37.98
CA MET A 1 16.78 36.45 38.16
C MET A 1 15.85 35.43 37.52
N LYS A 2 14.50 35.54 37.60
CA LYS A 2 13.55 34.59 36.97
C LYS A 2 13.61 34.49 35.43
N LYS A 3 14.01 35.54 34.71
CA LYS A 3 14.11 35.54 33.23
C LYS A 3 15.33 34.77 32.68
N ILE A 4 16.37 34.56 33.50
CA ILE A 4 17.58 33.82 33.11
C ILE A 4 17.35 32.30 33.14
N TYR A 5 16.50 31.80 34.05
CA TYR A 5 16.13 30.39 34.07
C TYR A 5 15.32 29.97 32.85
N PHE A 6 14.48 30.86 32.30
CA PHE A 6 13.68 30.57 31.11
C PHE A 6 14.55 30.43 29.83
N LEU A 7 15.62 31.21 29.73
CA LEU A 7 16.57 31.11 28.62
C LEU A 7 17.45 29.84 28.71
N PHE A 8 17.79 29.41 29.92
CA PHE A 8 18.56 28.19 30.16
C PHE A 8 17.74 26.91 29.90
N VAL A 9 16.42 26.94 30.17
CA VAL A 9 15.51 25.82 29.85
C VAL A 9 15.25 25.70 28.35
N LEU A 10 15.24 26.81 27.60
CA LEU A 10 15.05 26.80 26.14
C LEU A 10 16.31 26.38 25.37
N ALA A 11 17.50 26.58 25.94
CA ALA A 11 18.78 26.21 25.31
C ALA A 11 19.13 24.71 25.47
N VAL A 12 18.50 24.00 26.41
CA VAL A 12 18.79 22.57 26.69
C VAL A 12 17.90 21.60 25.89
N THR A 13 16.94 22.09 25.10
CA THR A 13 15.98 21.23 24.37
C THR A 13 16.21 21.12 22.87
N THR A 14 17.36 21.54 22.33
CA THR A 14 17.73 21.23 20.94
C THR A 14 18.21 19.79 20.82
N ILE A 15 17.32 18.83 21.04
CA ILE A 15 17.56 17.43 20.65
C ILE A 15 17.49 17.42 19.12
N THR A 16 18.64 17.32 18.47
CA THR A 16 18.69 17.12 17.03
C THR A 16 18.14 15.72 16.73
N ALA A 17 16.87 15.65 16.32
CA ALA A 17 16.29 14.43 15.79
C ALA A 17 16.87 14.19 14.38
N ASN A 18 18.01 13.50 14.33
CA ASN A 18 18.61 13.09 13.06
C ASN A 18 18.01 11.75 12.65
N ALA A 19 17.06 11.78 11.70
CA ALA A 19 16.63 10.56 11.03
C ALA A 19 17.76 10.08 10.11
N THR A 20 18.31 8.90 10.38
CA THR A 20 19.35 8.29 9.55
C THR A 20 18.73 7.51 8.41
N ILE A 21 19.40 7.50 7.27
CA ILE A 21 19.07 6.62 6.14
C ILE A 21 19.99 5.41 6.17
N ARG A 22 19.42 4.21 6.12
CA ARG A 22 20.13 2.96 5.96
C ARG A 22 19.83 2.32 4.62
N THR A 23 20.85 1.83 3.92
CA THR A 23 20.67 1.11 2.65
C THR A 23 20.88 -0.39 2.84
N VAL A 24 20.00 -1.19 2.22
CA VAL A 24 20.05 -2.64 2.27
C VAL A 24 20.09 -3.20 0.87
N ASN A 25 21.10 -4.01 0.56
CA ASN A 25 21.23 -4.71 -0.72
C ASN A 25 21.86 -6.09 -0.49
N ASN A 26 21.12 -7.15 -0.80
CA ASN A 26 21.62 -8.54 -0.76
C ASN A 26 21.95 -9.09 -2.16
N GLY A 27 21.82 -8.27 -3.20
CA GLY A 27 22.11 -8.64 -4.58
C GLY A 27 23.61 -8.74 -4.83
N SER A 28 23.97 -9.41 -5.93
CA SER A 28 25.36 -9.50 -6.42
C SER A 28 25.87 -8.19 -7.02
N VAL A 29 24.98 -7.22 -7.26
CA VAL A 29 25.28 -5.93 -7.88
C VAL A 29 24.95 -4.79 -6.92
N GLY A 30 25.95 -3.95 -6.63
CA GLY A 30 25.83 -2.78 -5.75
C GLY A 30 26.19 -3.06 -4.29
N ALA A 31 26.50 -2.00 -3.53
CA ALA A 31 26.83 -2.09 -2.11
C ALA A 31 25.74 -1.43 -1.25
N GLY A 32 25.12 -2.21 -0.37
CA GLY A 32 24.31 -1.71 0.74
C GLY A 32 25.14 -1.61 2.01
N GLN A 33 24.75 -0.75 2.96
CA GLN A 33 25.34 -0.77 4.31
C GLN A 33 25.03 -2.08 5.06
N TYR A 34 23.91 -2.71 4.71
CA TYR A 34 23.48 -4.01 5.22
C TYR A 34 23.11 -4.94 4.06
N THR A 35 23.23 -6.24 4.30
CA THR A 35 22.73 -7.30 3.41
C THR A 35 21.43 -7.95 3.94
N SER A 36 21.00 -7.57 5.14
CA SER A 36 19.76 -8.03 5.78
C SER A 36 18.93 -6.83 6.24
N VAL A 37 17.62 -6.89 5.97
CA VAL A 37 16.69 -5.83 6.42
C VAL A 37 16.53 -5.88 7.93
N GLN A 38 16.52 -7.06 8.55
CA GLN A 38 16.45 -7.17 10.01
C GLN A 38 17.67 -6.52 10.66
N ASN A 39 18.88 -6.75 10.14
CA ASN A 39 20.09 -6.11 10.69
C ASN A 39 20.02 -4.57 10.59
N ALA A 40 19.43 -4.05 9.52
CA ALA A 40 19.21 -2.61 9.38
C ALA A 40 18.15 -2.08 10.37
N VAL A 41 17.09 -2.84 10.63
CA VAL A 41 16.07 -2.52 11.67
C VAL A 41 16.68 -2.50 13.06
N ASP A 42 17.52 -3.48 13.38
CA ASP A 42 18.17 -3.60 14.68
C ASP A 42 19.11 -2.43 14.94
N ALA A 43 19.88 -2.04 13.92
CA ALA A 43 20.79 -0.90 14.00
C ALA A 43 20.07 0.46 13.98
N SER A 44 18.80 0.51 13.57
CA SER A 44 18.03 1.75 13.44
C SER A 44 17.47 2.26 14.79
N THR A 45 17.33 3.58 14.86
CA THR A 45 16.60 4.29 15.91
C THR A 45 15.21 4.71 15.41
N ALA A 46 14.31 5.04 16.34
CA ALA A 46 12.94 5.41 15.98
C ALA A 46 12.91 6.67 15.10
N GLY A 47 12.35 6.54 13.91
CA GLY A 47 12.27 7.59 12.89
C GLY A 47 13.23 7.43 11.72
N ASP A 48 14.15 6.48 11.78
CA ASP A 48 15.06 6.18 10.68
C ASP A 48 14.32 5.65 9.45
N THR A 49 14.94 5.83 8.28
CA THR A 49 14.48 5.31 6.99
C THR A 49 15.41 4.19 6.53
N ILE A 50 14.84 3.10 6.03
CA ILE A 50 15.56 1.98 5.45
C ILE A 50 15.16 1.88 3.97
N TYR A 51 16.12 2.16 3.09
CA TYR A 51 16.01 1.92 1.65
C TYR A 51 16.44 0.49 1.34
N ILE A 52 15.54 -0.28 0.74
CA ILE A 52 15.74 -1.69 0.43
C ILE A 52 15.80 -1.82 -1.09
N HIS A 53 16.99 -2.18 -1.59
CA HIS A 53 17.19 -2.37 -3.03
C HIS A 53 16.44 -3.60 -3.53
N GLY A 54 15.95 -3.52 -4.77
CA GLY A 54 15.38 -4.67 -5.46
C GLY A 54 16.44 -5.75 -5.69
N SER A 55 16.05 -7.02 -5.53
CA SER A 55 16.95 -8.17 -5.66
C SER A 55 16.19 -9.41 -6.12
N GLN A 56 16.91 -10.35 -6.72
CA GLN A 56 16.39 -11.69 -7.04
C GLN A 56 16.20 -12.54 -5.78
N THR A 57 16.90 -12.20 -4.69
CA THR A 57 16.90 -12.95 -3.43
C THR A 57 16.03 -12.26 -2.39
N ASN A 58 15.11 -13.02 -1.80
CA ASN A 58 14.28 -12.54 -0.70
C ASN A 58 15.13 -12.21 0.54
N TYR A 59 14.83 -11.10 1.24
CA TYR A 59 15.56 -10.68 2.44
C TYR A 59 15.14 -11.40 3.74
N GLY A 60 14.12 -12.26 3.68
CA GLY A 60 13.54 -12.95 4.82
C GLY A 60 12.50 -12.12 5.58
N ASP A 61 12.01 -12.68 6.67
CA ASP A 61 11.05 -12.04 7.57
C ASP A 61 11.68 -10.86 8.31
N VAL A 62 10.87 -9.85 8.63
CA VAL A 62 11.31 -8.63 9.32
C VAL A 62 10.36 -8.32 10.46
N THR A 63 10.90 -8.02 11.65
CA THR A 63 10.13 -7.56 12.81
C THR A 63 10.45 -6.11 13.12
N LEU A 64 9.46 -5.24 12.99
CA LEU A 64 9.51 -3.83 13.38
C LEU A 64 9.15 -3.70 14.86
N ASN A 65 10.07 -3.16 15.66
CA ASN A 65 9.91 -2.90 17.08
C ASN A 65 10.25 -1.45 17.44
N LYS A 66 10.03 -0.53 16.50
CA LYS A 66 10.14 0.93 16.65
C LYS A 66 9.55 1.60 15.42
N ARG A 67 9.18 2.87 15.51
CA ARG A 67 8.70 3.65 14.36
C ARG A 67 9.78 3.72 13.29
N LEU A 68 9.54 3.19 12.09
CA LEU A 68 10.50 3.25 10.97
C LEU A 68 9.79 3.54 9.64
N VAL A 69 10.57 3.97 8.66
CA VAL A 69 10.11 4.11 7.27
C VAL A 69 10.85 3.09 6.41
N LEU A 70 10.13 2.08 5.89
CA LEU A 70 10.67 1.11 4.94
C LEU A 70 10.28 1.53 3.52
N ILE A 71 11.28 1.63 2.64
CA ILE A 71 11.09 2.03 1.24
C ILE A 71 11.78 1.03 0.33
N GLY A 72 10.97 0.26 -0.40
CA GLY A 72 11.43 -0.63 -1.46
C GLY A 72 11.52 0.04 -2.82
N ALA A 73 12.13 -0.68 -3.76
CA ALA A 73 12.24 -0.32 -5.16
C ALA A 73 10.89 -0.41 -5.91
N GLY A 74 9.94 -1.17 -5.38
CA GLY A 74 8.66 -1.50 -6.01
C GLY A 74 8.38 -3.00 -5.97
N HIS A 75 7.14 -3.39 -6.22
CA HIS A 75 6.72 -4.80 -6.20
C HIS A 75 6.61 -5.43 -7.59
N HIS A 76 6.46 -4.60 -8.63
CA HIS A 76 6.39 -5.01 -10.03
C HIS A 76 7.25 -4.04 -10.88
N VAL A 77 8.56 -4.00 -10.59
CA VAL A 77 9.47 -3.03 -11.19
C VAL A 77 9.64 -3.32 -12.68
N THR A 78 9.44 -2.29 -13.52
CA THR A 78 9.66 -2.34 -14.96
C THR A 78 10.44 -1.11 -15.42
N GLY A 79 11.17 -1.22 -16.54
CA GLY A 79 11.93 -0.11 -17.11
C GLY A 79 13.22 0.27 -16.35
N THR A 80 13.74 -0.60 -15.49
CA THR A 80 15.09 -0.48 -14.92
C THR A 80 16.02 -1.54 -15.54
N GLN A 81 17.33 -1.37 -15.38
CA GLN A 81 18.36 -2.25 -15.95
C GLN A 81 18.12 -3.73 -15.60
N PHE A 82 17.63 -4.00 -14.39
CA PHE A 82 17.41 -5.37 -13.91
C PHE A 82 15.96 -5.71 -13.56
N ASN A 83 15.07 -4.72 -13.44
CA ASN A 83 13.67 -4.92 -13.10
C ASN A 83 13.44 -5.74 -11.82
N PHE A 84 14.37 -5.67 -10.85
CA PHE A 84 14.24 -6.42 -9.62
C PHE A 84 13.27 -5.75 -8.65
N PRO A 85 12.24 -6.48 -8.16
CA PRO A 85 11.38 -5.99 -7.09
C PRO A 85 12.07 -6.10 -5.72
N THR A 86 11.51 -5.42 -4.71
CA THR A 86 11.90 -5.64 -3.31
C THR A 86 11.06 -6.76 -2.72
N LEU A 87 11.70 -7.90 -2.42
CA LEU A 87 11.06 -9.10 -1.90
C LEU A 87 11.38 -9.31 -0.41
N LEU A 88 10.38 -9.25 0.46
CA LEU A 88 10.51 -9.65 1.88
C LEU A 88 9.72 -10.92 2.16
N GLY A 89 10.05 -11.57 3.27
CA GLY A 89 9.16 -12.51 3.94
C GLY A 89 8.04 -11.76 4.68
N ASN A 90 7.52 -12.35 5.75
CA ASN A 90 6.50 -11.72 6.57
C ASN A 90 7.02 -10.46 7.25
N ILE A 91 6.17 -9.45 7.37
CA ILE A 91 6.44 -8.26 8.20
C ILE A 91 5.66 -8.39 9.50
N TYR A 92 6.37 -8.43 10.62
CA TYR A 92 5.77 -8.44 11.94
C TYR A 92 5.90 -7.06 12.61
N LEU A 93 4.81 -6.61 13.20
CA LEU A 93 4.76 -5.41 14.03
C LEU A 93 4.76 -5.85 15.50
N SER A 94 5.85 -5.57 16.22
CA SER A 94 5.97 -5.96 17.62
C SER A 94 4.95 -5.21 18.50
N GLN A 95 4.17 -5.96 19.27
CA GLN A 95 3.09 -5.49 20.14
C GLN A 95 3.40 -5.71 21.64
N GLY A 96 4.65 -6.05 21.98
CA GLY A 96 5.04 -6.47 23.33
C GLY A 96 5.52 -5.34 24.25
N ASN A 97 5.92 -4.20 23.71
CA ASN A 97 6.55 -3.13 24.49
C ASN A 97 6.01 -1.74 24.07
N SER A 98 5.29 -1.08 24.98
CA SER A 98 4.66 0.22 24.76
C SER A 98 5.66 1.36 24.48
N THR A 99 6.92 1.21 24.89
CA THR A 99 7.98 2.22 24.69
C THR A 99 8.67 2.10 23.33
N THR A 100 8.50 0.96 22.65
CA THR A 100 9.15 0.67 21.36
C THR A 100 8.13 0.12 20.35
N LEU A 101 6.91 0.63 20.35
CA LEU A 101 5.93 0.21 19.33
C LEU A 101 6.33 0.75 17.95
N PRO A 102 6.05 0.00 16.87
CA PRO A 102 6.18 0.49 15.50
C PRO A 102 5.05 1.44 15.07
N THR A 103 4.35 2.06 16.02
CA THR A 103 3.33 3.08 15.78
C THR A 103 3.89 4.24 14.95
N GLY A 104 3.17 4.68 13.92
CA GLY A 104 3.63 5.73 13.01
C GLY A 104 4.57 5.26 11.90
N SER A 105 4.78 3.95 11.74
CA SER A 105 5.66 3.42 10.68
C SER A 105 5.04 3.57 9.30
N THR A 106 5.88 3.69 8.28
CA THR A 106 5.48 3.69 6.87
C THR A 106 6.18 2.56 6.14
N ILE A 107 5.45 1.77 5.39
CA ILE A 107 5.97 0.64 4.61
C ILE A 107 5.51 0.85 3.18
N LYS A 108 6.44 1.03 2.25
CA LYS A 108 6.09 1.30 0.85
C LYS A 108 6.96 0.65 -0.20
N GLY A 109 6.33 0.22 -1.29
CA GLY A 109 7.02 -0.30 -2.48
C GLY A 109 7.62 -1.71 -2.30
N ILE A 110 6.98 -2.58 -1.51
CA ILE A 110 7.52 -3.90 -1.15
C ILE A 110 6.53 -5.00 -1.55
N HIS A 111 7.06 -6.12 -2.03
CA HIS A 111 6.34 -7.38 -2.23
C HIS A 111 6.58 -8.29 -1.01
N PHE A 112 5.51 -8.67 -0.30
CA PHE A 112 5.58 -9.59 0.84
C PHE A 112 4.26 -10.36 1.04
N PRO A 113 4.27 -11.54 1.70
CA PRO A 113 3.06 -12.31 1.97
C PRO A 113 2.09 -11.60 2.91
N PHE A 114 2.57 -11.23 4.09
CA PHE A 114 1.73 -10.96 5.25
C PHE A 114 2.30 -9.83 6.09
N ILE A 115 1.41 -9.01 6.64
CA ILE A 115 1.72 -8.10 7.74
C ILE A 115 0.75 -8.29 8.90
N GLY A 116 1.30 -8.43 10.11
CA GLY A 116 0.50 -8.60 11.32
C GLY A 116 1.31 -8.50 12.61
N GLY A 117 0.67 -8.81 13.72
CA GLY A 117 1.20 -8.62 15.06
C GLY A 117 2.15 -9.71 15.53
N SER A 118 3.11 -9.35 16.38
CA SER A 118 3.94 -10.33 17.10
C SER A 118 4.23 -9.90 18.54
N GLY A 119 4.47 -10.87 19.42
CA GLY A 119 5.03 -10.64 20.75
C GLY A 119 4.14 -9.89 21.76
N GLY A 120 2.84 -9.72 21.51
CA GLY A 120 1.90 -9.09 22.44
C GLY A 120 0.56 -8.72 21.79
N SER A 121 -0.18 -7.81 22.43
CA SER A 121 -1.51 -7.35 21.99
C SER A 121 -1.71 -5.83 22.08
N LEU A 122 -0.64 -5.06 22.32
CA LEU A 122 -0.71 -3.60 22.33
C LEU A 122 -1.05 -3.08 20.93
N SER A 123 -1.92 -2.07 20.85
CA SER A 123 -2.32 -1.50 19.57
C SER A 123 -1.18 -0.74 18.89
N VAL A 124 -0.94 -1.04 17.61
CA VAL A 124 0.02 -0.32 16.76
C VAL A 124 -0.76 0.66 15.90
N ASN A 125 -0.66 1.95 16.20
CA ASN A 125 -1.49 2.98 15.58
C ASN A 125 -0.76 3.68 14.42
N ASN A 126 -1.52 4.39 13.59
CA ASN A 126 -0.99 5.35 12.61
C ASN A 126 0.02 4.76 11.61
N VAL A 127 -0.16 3.51 11.18
CA VAL A 127 0.71 2.87 10.18
C VAL A 127 0.22 3.23 8.78
N THR A 128 1.17 3.50 7.88
CA THR A 128 0.88 3.69 6.45
C THR A 128 1.41 2.53 5.64
N LEU A 129 0.54 1.87 4.88
CA LEU A 129 0.88 0.89 3.85
C LEU A 129 0.62 1.51 2.49
N GLU A 130 1.67 1.69 1.69
CA GLU A 130 1.56 2.33 0.38
C GLU A 130 2.29 1.58 -0.73
N ARG A 131 1.68 1.38 -1.91
CA ARG A 131 2.38 0.83 -3.09
C ARG A 131 2.99 -0.57 -2.88
N ASN A 132 2.42 -1.36 -1.96
CA ASN A 132 2.89 -2.72 -1.68
C ASN A 132 2.10 -3.78 -2.46
N TYR A 133 2.67 -4.98 -2.57
CA TYR A 133 1.98 -6.19 -3.00
C TYR A 133 1.96 -7.18 -1.85
N ILE A 134 0.76 -7.44 -1.32
CA ILE A 134 0.49 -8.21 -0.10
C ILE A 134 -0.40 -9.41 -0.47
N TYR A 135 0.21 -10.51 -0.87
CA TYR A 135 -0.51 -11.63 -1.49
C TYR A 135 -1.20 -12.59 -0.52
N SER A 136 -1.05 -12.40 0.79
CA SER A 136 -1.78 -13.16 1.81
C SER A 136 -2.75 -12.28 2.60
N ALA A 137 -2.27 -11.43 3.52
CA ALA A 137 -3.16 -10.60 4.34
C ALA A 137 -2.46 -9.36 4.89
N ALA A 138 -3.24 -8.28 5.05
CA ALA A 138 -2.86 -7.11 5.83
C ALA A 138 -3.77 -6.96 7.06
N THR A 139 -3.23 -7.29 8.23
CA THR A 139 -3.95 -7.16 9.51
C THR A 139 -3.69 -5.79 10.13
N ILE A 140 -4.76 -5.03 10.36
CA ILE A 140 -4.76 -3.77 11.07
C ILE A 140 -4.68 -4.05 12.57
N LEU A 141 -3.67 -3.50 13.24
CA LEU A 141 -3.39 -3.78 14.65
C LEU A 141 -3.67 -2.59 15.57
N GLY A 142 -4.28 -1.52 15.05
CA GLY A 142 -4.55 -0.30 15.78
C GLY A 142 -5.30 0.71 14.93
N SER A 143 -5.60 1.88 15.51
CA SER A 143 -6.35 2.92 14.85
C SER A 143 -5.48 3.83 13.99
N GLY A 144 -6.08 4.53 13.03
CA GLY A 144 -5.38 5.54 12.22
C GLY A 144 -4.57 4.98 11.05
N TRP A 145 -4.82 3.74 10.64
CA TRP A 145 -4.10 3.14 9.53
C TRP A 145 -4.56 3.73 8.18
N ILE A 146 -3.59 3.94 7.29
CA ILE A 146 -3.83 4.35 5.91
C ILE A 146 -3.24 3.27 5.01
N CYS A 147 -4.11 2.57 4.30
CA CYS A 147 -3.75 1.54 3.36
C CYS A 147 -4.12 2.02 1.96
N ARG A 148 -3.13 2.42 1.16
CA ARG A 148 -3.39 2.97 -0.16
C ARG A 148 -2.49 2.48 -1.29
N ASN A 149 -3.03 2.45 -2.51
CA ASN A 149 -2.26 2.11 -3.72
C ASN A 149 -1.59 0.72 -3.62
N ASN A 150 -2.13 -0.18 -2.80
CA ASN A 150 -1.59 -1.52 -2.64
C ASN A 150 -2.35 -2.52 -3.51
N PHE A 151 -1.69 -3.61 -3.85
CA PHE A 151 -2.30 -4.86 -4.30
C PHE A 151 -2.38 -5.78 -3.10
N VAL A 152 -3.58 -6.13 -2.66
CA VAL A 152 -3.76 -6.86 -1.39
C VAL A 152 -4.76 -7.99 -1.58
N ASN A 153 -4.44 -9.15 -1.00
CA ASN A 153 -5.38 -10.26 -1.04
C ASN A 153 -6.59 -10.01 -0.14
N TYR A 154 -6.40 -9.58 1.11
CA TYR A 154 -7.47 -9.02 1.93
C TYR A 154 -6.97 -8.16 3.09
N PHE A 155 -7.85 -7.33 3.62
CA PHE A 155 -7.64 -6.60 4.87
C PHE A 155 -8.42 -7.23 6.02
N ASN A 156 -7.76 -7.43 7.15
CA ASN A 156 -8.43 -7.67 8.42
C ASN A 156 -8.37 -6.39 9.27
N VAL A 157 -9.52 -5.75 9.52
CA VAL A 157 -9.59 -4.47 10.23
C VAL A 157 -9.71 -4.64 11.75
N ASP A 158 -10.07 -5.83 12.24
CA ASP A 158 -10.20 -6.17 13.67
C ASP A 158 -10.93 -5.11 14.52
N ASN A 159 -11.98 -4.49 13.97
CA ASN A 159 -12.77 -3.42 14.61
C ASN A 159 -11.96 -2.19 15.08
N TYR A 160 -10.80 -1.90 14.47
CA TYR A 160 -10.09 -0.65 14.73
C TYR A 160 -10.73 0.54 14.01
N LYS A 161 -10.62 1.73 14.62
CA LYS A 161 -11.21 2.98 14.12
C LYS A 161 -10.23 3.79 13.28
N ASN A 162 -10.76 4.76 12.54
CA ASN A 162 -10.00 5.71 11.72
C ASN A 162 -9.09 5.01 10.68
N THR A 163 -9.59 3.93 10.06
CA THR A 163 -8.85 3.20 9.01
C THR A 163 -9.34 3.65 7.65
N ILE A 164 -8.40 4.02 6.78
CA ILE A 164 -8.67 4.38 5.38
C ILE A 164 -8.10 3.29 4.48
N ILE A 165 -8.97 2.64 3.69
CA ILE A 165 -8.61 1.69 2.64
C ILE A 165 -8.93 2.37 1.32
N SER A 166 -7.92 2.91 0.64
CA SER A 166 -8.13 3.71 -0.58
C SER A 166 -7.25 3.37 -1.76
N ASN A 167 -7.75 3.44 -2.99
CA ASN A 167 -6.92 3.27 -4.19
C ASN A 167 -6.20 1.91 -4.28
N ASN A 168 -6.70 0.87 -3.61
CA ASN A 168 -6.11 -0.47 -3.64
C ASN A 168 -6.78 -1.34 -4.70
N ILE A 169 -6.06 -2.35 -5.18
CA ILE A 169 -6.62 -3.50 -5.88
C ILE A 169 -6.69 -4.65 -4.90
N ILE A 170 -7.90 -5.16 -4.65
CA ILE A 170 -8.18 -6.09 -3.56
C ILE A 170 -8.84 -7.36 -4.11
N SER A 171 -8.31 -8.52 -3.79
CA SER A 171 -8.86 -9.81 -4.23
C SER A 171 -9.75 -10.46 -3.15
N ASN A 172 -10.28 -11.66 -3.43
CA ASN A 172 -10.85 -12.61 -2.45
C ASN A 172 -11.82 -11.99 -1.42
N SER A 173 -11.94 -12.58 -0.23
CA SER A 173 -12.70 -12.00 0.90
C SER A 173 -12.08 -10.67 1.33
N SER A 174 -12.57 -9.56 0.80
CA SER A 174 -11.73 -8.38 0.62
C SER A 174 -11.48 -7.56 1.90
N VAL A 175 -12.49 -7.48 2.78
CA VAL A 175 -12.41 -6.73 4.05
C VAL A 175 -13.14 -7.48 5.15
N TYR A 176 -12.46 -7.70 6.28
CA TYR A 176 -12.96 -8.39 7.45
C TYR A 176 -13.10 -7.48 8.67
N TYR A 177 -14.16 -7.70 9.44
CA TYR A 177 -14.39 -7.23 10.80
C TYR A 177 -14.22 -5.72 11.00
N SER A 178 -15.31 -4.98 10.81
CA SER A 178 -15.39 -3.61 11.29
C SER A 178 -16.81 -3.24 11.67
N ASP A 179 -17.01 -2.65 12.84
CA ASP A 179 -18.25 -2.00 13.26
C ASP A 179 -18.03 -0.50 13.50
N LYS A 180 -17.00 0.08 12.87
CA LYS A 180 -16.57 1.45 13.16
C LYS A 180 -16.99 2.41 12.04
N PRO A 181 -17.79 3.46 12.34
CA PRO A 181 -18.23 4.43 11.32
C PRO A 181 -17.09 5.27 10.73
N SER A 182 -15.96 5.30 11.42
CA SER A 182 -14.72 5.93 10.97
C SER A 182 -13.94 5.15 9.91
N VAL A 183 -14.40 3.96 9.51
CA VAL A 183 -13.75 3.18 8.46
C VAL A 183 -14.25 3.65 7.10
N ILE A 184 -13.30 4.01 6.24
CA ILE A 184 -13.54 4.54 4.90
C ILE A 184 -12.92 3.59 3.89
N ILE A 185 -13.73 3.09 2.96
CA ILE A 185 -13.34 2.21 1.87
C ILE A 185 -13.65 2.94 0.57
N THR A 186 -12.64 3.55 -0.06
CA THR A 186 -12.86 4.46 -1.19
C THR A 186 -11.96 4.22 -2.38
N ASN A 187 -12.44 4.41 -3.60
CA ASN A 187 -11.57 4.39 -4.80
C ASN A 187 -10.79 3.07 -4.98
N ASN A 188 -11.29 1.94 -4.47
CA ASN A 188 -10.65 0.64 -4.67
C ASN A 188 -11.22 -0.09 -5.89
N ILE A 189 -10.47 -1.07 -6.39
CA ILE A 189 -10.96 -2.08 -7.33
C ILE A 189 -10.96 -3.43 -6.61
N PHE A 190 -12.13 -4.05 -6.52
CA PHE A 190 -12.34 -5.35 -5.89
C PHE A 190 -12.48 -6.43 -6.97
N LEU A 191 -11.68 -7.48 -6.88
CA LEU A 191 -11.60 -8.55 -7.88
C LEU A 191 -12.42 -9.78 -7.46
N ASN A 192 -12.98 -10.46 -8.46
CA ASN A 192 -13.53 -11.82 -8.45
C ASN A 192 -14.14 -12.31 -7.12
N GLY A 193 -15.45 -12.18 -6.96
CA GLY A 193 -16.16 -12.72 -5.79
C GLY A 193 -15.85 -11.95 -4.49
N ALA A 194 -15.31 -10.75 -4.63
CA ALA A 194 -15.07 -9.84 -3.52
C ALA A 194 -16.29 -9.68 -2.64
N HIS A 195 -16.09 -9.81 -1.33
CA HIS A 195 -17.14 -9.69 -0.32
C HIS A 195 -16.61 -9.10 0.98
N PHE A 196 -17.53 -8.52 1.77
CA PHE A 196 -17.24 -7.94 3.07
C PHE A 196 -17.77 -8.84 4.19
N TYR A 197 -16.89 -9.20 5.12
CA TYR A 197 -17.21 -10.11 6.21
C TYR A 197 -17.30 -9.38 7.55
N THR A 198 -18.50 -9.25 8.08
CA THR A 198 -18.85 -8.52 9.31
C THR A 198 -18.40 -7.05 9.27
N VAL A 199 -18.74 -6.35 8.18
CA VAL A 199 -18.47 -4.92 8.00
C VAL A 199 -19.76 -4.12 8.20
N LYS A 200 -19.74 -3.15 9.11
CA LYS A 200 -20.87 -2.31 9.51
C LYS A 200 -20.46 -0.87 9.73
N TYR A 201 -21.40 0.04 9.46
CA TYR A 201 -21.28 1.49 9.64
C TYR A 201 -20.21 2.18 8.78
N ALA A 202 -19.47 1.45 7.94
CA ALA A 202 -18.42 2.00 7.11
C ALA A 202 -18.99 2.88 5.98
N THR A 203 -18.16 3.80 5.49
CA THR A 203 -18.42 4.55 4.26
C THR A 203 -17.72 3.87 3.10
N ILE A 204 -18.48 3.44 2.09
CA ILE A 204 -18.00 2.69 0.93
C ILE A 204 -18.34 3.50 -0.32
N THR A 205 -17.35 4.14 -0.94
CA THR A 205 -17.63 5.08 -2.04
C THR A 205 -16.63 5.00 -3.18
N ASN A 206 -17.07 5.31 -4.40
CA ASN A 206 -16.20 5.40 -5.56
C ASN A 206 -15.39 4.11 -5.84
N ASN A 207 -15.86 2.93 -5.42
CA ASN A 207 -15.17 1.67 -5.69
C ASN A 207 -15.74 0.98 -6.94
N ILE A 208 -14.90 0.19 -7.60
CA ILE A 208 -15.30 -0.75 -8.66
C ILE A 208 -15.26 -2.16 -8.09
N PHE A 209 -16.29 -2.96 -8.33
CA PHE A 209 -16.36 -4.36 -7.97
C PHE A 209 -16.53 -5.20 -9.22
N ILE A 210 -15.61 -6.13 -9.45
CA ILE A 210 -15.64 -7.04 -10.59
C ILE A 210 -16.16 -8.39 -10.10
N GLU A 211 -17.31 -8.81 -10.61
CA GLU A 211 -17.99 -10.05 -10.22
C GLU A 211 -18.14 -10.22 -8.69
N PRO A 212 -18.67 -9.22 -7.95
CA PRO A 212 -18.73 -9.31 -6.49
C PRO A 212 -19.68 -10.41 -5.98
N SER A 213 -19.35 -10.97 -4.81
CA SER A 213 -20.21 -11.92 -4.07
C SER A 213 -20.76 -11.28 -2.78
N LEU A 214 -21.49 -10.17 -2.92
CA LEU A 214 -21.92 -9.35 -1.79
C LEU A 214 -23.25 -9.79 -1.16
N ASP A 215 -23.79 -10.94 -1.58
CA ASP A 215 -25.15 -11.42 -1.24
C ASP A 215 -25.27 -11.97 0.20
N TYR A 216 -24.21 -11.94 1.00
CA TYR A 216 -24.22 -12.45 2.37
C TYR A 216 -24.70 -11.38 3.38
N GLU A 217 -26.02 -11.21 3.47
CA GLU A 217 -26.72 -10.18 4.26
C GLU A 217 -26.33 -10.11 5.75
N ILE A 218 -25.96 -11.24 6.37
CA ILE A 218 -25.63 -11.31 7.81
C ILE A 218 -24.31 -10.58 8.12
N TYR A 219 -23.44 -10.41 7.12
CA TYR A 219 -22.06 -9.99 7.29
C TYR A 219 -21.76 -8.58 6.75
N ASN A 220 -22.70 -7.89 6.09
CA ASN A 220 -22.46 -6.55 5.54
C ASN A 220 -23.73 -5.68 5.64
N SER A 221 -23.84 -4.86 6.68
CA SER A 221 -25.07 -4.09 6.96
C SER A 221 -24.79 -2.73 7.59
N GLN A 222 -25.75 -1.81 7.46
CA GLN A 222 -25.69 -0.46 8.02
C GLN A 222 -24.52 0.38 7.49
N ASN A 223 -23.94 0.00 6.34
CA ASN A 223 -22.94 0.80 5.66
C ASN A 223 -23.60 1.81 4.72
N THR A 224 -22.86 2.88 4.41
CA THR A 224 -23.27 3.88 3.42
C THR A 224 -22.48 3.67 2.13
N TRP A 225 -23.17 3.29 1.06
CA TRP A 225 -22.61 3.02 -0.26
C TRP A 225 -22.93 4.17 -1.21
N ASN A 226 -21.94 4.89 -1.74
CA ASN A 226 -22.21 5.97 -2.69
C ASN A 226 -21.33 5.87 -3.94
N LYS A 227 -21.93 5.96 -5.12
CA LYS A 227 -21.21 6.04 -6.41
C LYS A 227 -20.21 4.92 -6.65
N ASN A 228 -20.56 3.71 -6.22
CA ASN A 228 -19.80 2.51 -6.57
C ASN A 228 -20.31 1.91 -7.88
N ILE A 229 -19.48 1.10 -8.53
CA ILE A 229 -19.80 0.40 -9.78
C ILE A 229 -19.59 -1.10 -9.59
N MET A 230 -20.54 -1.91 -10.00
CA MET A 230 -20.38 -3.36 -10.15
C MET A 230 -20.32 -3.74 -11.62
N ILE A 231 -19.34 -4.54 -11.98
CA ILE A 231 -19.12 -5.06 -13.33
C ILE A 231 -19.41 -6.56 -13.31
N TYR A 232 -20.32 -7.01 -14.17
CA TYR A 232 -20.70 -8.42 -14.34
C TYR A 232 -20.44 -8.88 -15.78
N ALA A 233 -20.37 -10.19 -15.97
CA ALA A 233 -20.27 -10.86 -17.28
C ALA A 233 -21.63 -10.93 -17.97
N ASP A 234 -22.71 -11.01 -17.18
CA ASP A 234 -24.08 -11.19 -17.65
C ASP A 234 -25.01 -10.25 -16.86
N PRO A 235 -25.83 -9.41 -17.53
CA PRO A 235 -26.82 -8.56 -16.86
C PRO A 235 -27.81 -9.36 -16.00
N ALA A 236 -28.05 -10.64 -16.31
CA ALA A 236 -28.90 -11.52 -15.51
C ALA A 236 -28.37 -11.72 -14.08
N ASN A 237 -27.07 -11.49 -13.84
CA ASN A 237 -26.44 -11.59 -12.53
C ASN A 237 -26.49 -10.28 -11.73
N TYR A 238 -27.03 -9.20 -12.29
CA TYR A 238 -27.13 -7.92 -11.59
C TYR A 238 -27.83 -8.09 -10.24
N LYS A 239 -27.16 -7.62 -9.19
CA LYS A 239 -27.68 -7.63 -7.82
C LYS A 239 -28.31 -6.28 -7.47
N THR A 240 -29.21 -6.30 -6.49
CA THR A 240 -29.80 -5.08 -5.92
C THR A 240 -28.70 -4.23 -5.30
N PHE A 241 -28.75 -2.92 -5.56
CA PHE A 241 -27.70 -2.02 -5.14
C PHE A 241 -28.25 -0.74 -4.47
N PRO A 242 -27.80 -0.35 -3.26
CA PRO A 242 -26.81 -1.03 -2.39
C PRO A 242 -27.27 -2.42 -1.89
N PRO A 243 -26.36 -3.29 -1.41
CA PRO A 243 -26.76 -4.58 -0.85
C PRO A 243 -27.76 -4.39 0.30
N ALA A 244 -28.66 -5.35 0.51
CA ALA A 244 -29.73 -5.25 1.51
C ALA A 244 -29.21 -4.78 2.89
N ASN A 245 -30.05 -4.05 3.63
CA ASN A 245 -29.72 -3.45 4.93
C ASN A 245 -28.60 -2.39 4.90
N ASN A 246 -28.22 -1.89 3.73
CA ASN A 246 -27.32 -0.75 3.56
C ASN A 246 -28.07 0.43 2.93
N THR A 247 -27.49 1.63 3.00
CA THR A 247 -28.05 2.86 2.43
C THR A 247 -27.10 3.49 1.41
N GLY A 248 -27.57 4.51 0.71
CA GLY A 248 -26.77 5.37 -0.16
C GLY A 248 -27.24 5.39 -1.61
N VAL A 249 -26.58 6.18 -2.45
CA VAL A 249 -27.10 6.63 -3.76
C VAL A 249 -26.06 6.59 -4.87
N GLY A 250 -26.53 6.60 -6.12
CA GLY A 250 -25.67 6.67 -7.32
C GLY A 250 -24.85 5.40 -7.58
N ASN A 251 -25.25 4.29 -6.98
CA ASN A 251 -24.63 2.98 -7.11
C ASN A 251 -25.11 2.32 -8.43
N LEU A 252 -24.20 1.87 -9.29
CA LEU A 252 -24.50 1.41 -10.67
C LEU A 252 -24.01 -0.02 -10.95
N ASN A 253 -24.74 -0.74 -11.80
CA ASN A 253 -24.32 -2.03 -12.39
C ASN A 253 -24.02 -1.84 -13.88
N THR A 254 -23.06 -2.57 -14.43
CA THR A 254 -22.75 -2.62 -15.87
C THR A 254 -22.19 -3.98 -16.27
N VAL A 255 -22.27 -4.30 -17.56
CA VAL A 255 -21.53 -5.41 -18.21
C VAL A 255 -20.55 -4.90 -19.27
N ASP A 256 -20.49 -3.58 -19.46
CA ASP A 256 -19.67 -2.97 -20.50
C ASP A 256 -18.20 -2.91 -20.08
N ALA A 257 -17.30 -2.98 -21.07
CA ALA A 257 -15.89 -2.71 -20.87
C ALA A 257 -15.70 -1.30 -20.29
N GLN A 258 -15.21 -1.21 -19.05
CA GLN A 258 -14.99 0.06 -18.36
C GLN A 258 -13.57 0.60 -18.56
N PHE A 259 -12.63 -0.26 -18.99
CA PHE A 259 -11.19 0.01 -18.98
C PHE A 259 -10.62 0.13 -20.39
N THR A 260 -9.53 0.88 -20.53
CA THR A 260 -8.77 1.05 -21.78
C THR A 260 -8.21 -0.26 -22.31
N SER A 261 -7.92 -1.20 -21.40
CA SER A 261 -7.49 -2.56 -21.71
C SER A 261 -8.58 -3.57 -21.33
N THR A 262 -8.64 -4.71 -22.05
CA THR A 262 -9.54 -5.79 -21.68
C THR A 262 -9.06 -6.44 -20.38
N ILE A 263 -9.91 -6.40 -19.35
CA ILE A 263 -9.65 -7.03 -18.06
C ILE A 263 -10.45 -8.33 -17.97
N PRO A 264 -9.81 -9.50 -17.74
CA PRO A 264 -10.53 -10.73 -17.44
C PRO A 264 -11.35 -10.59 -16.16
N LEU A 265 -12.59 -11.07 -16.17
CA LEU A 265 -13.48 -11.03 -14.99
C LEU A 265 -13.10 -12.07 -13.92
N ASN A 266 -12.10 -12.92 -14.18
CA ASN A 266 -11.54 -13.93 -13.28
C ASN A 266 -10.02 -13.75 -13.11
N ILE A 267 -9.59 -12.50 -12.88
CA ILE A 267 -8.18 -12.11 -12.80
C ILE A 267 -7.54 -12.36 -11.43
N THR A 268 -6.39 -13.03 -11.38
CA THR A 268 -5.66 -13.22 -10.11
C THR A 268 -5.07 -11.90 -9.60
N LEU A 269 -4.78 -11.79 -8.30
CA LEU A 269 -4.10 -10.60 -7.77
C LEU A 269 -2.72 -10.39 -8.43
N GLU A 270 -2.00 -11.46 -8.75
CA GLU A 270 -0.71 -11.39 -9.43
C GLU A 270 -0.88 -10.83 -10.84
N ASP A 271 -1.82 -11.38 -11.61
CA ASP A 271 -2.07 -10.91 -12.98
C ASP A 271 -2.57 -9.47 -13.00
N ALA A 272 -3.33 -9.04 -11.98
CA ALA A 272 -3.78 -7.65 -11.84
C ALA A 272 -2.64 -6.63 -11.90
N THR A 273 -1.42 -6.99 -11.47
CA THR A 273 -0.23 -6.10 -11.56
C THR A 273 0.20 -5.81 -13.00
N LYS A 274 -0.20 -6.65 -13.95
CA LYS A 274 0.18 -6.62 -15.36
C LYS A 274 -0.82 -5.85 -16.24
N HIS A 275 -1.92 -5.35 -15.66
CA HIS A 275 -3.00 -4.69 -16.40
C HIS A 275 -3.04 -3.17 -16.17
N ASP A 276 -3.51 -2.45 -17.20
CA ASP A 276 -3.86 -1.03 -17.11
C ASP A 276 -5.30 -0.86 -16.66
N TRP A 277 -5.46 -0.18 -15.53
CA TRP A 277 -6.74 0.06 -14.86
C TRP A 277 -7.36 1.42 -15.20
N THR A 278 -6.79 2.12 -16.19
CA THR A 278 -7.33 3.39 -16.70
C THR A 278 -8.73 3.17 -17.27
N LEU A 279 -9.67 4.03 -16.87
CA LEU A 279 -11.03 3.99 -17.41
C LEU A 279 -11.08 4.57 -18.83
N LEU A 280 -11.97 4.02 -19.65
CA LEU A 280 -12.36 4.66 -20.92
C LEU A 280 -13.04 6.00 -20.63
N ALA A 281 -12.87 7.00 -21.50
CA ALA A 281 -13.63 8.26 -21.39
C ALA A 281 -15.15 8.07 -21.50
N THR A 282 -15.59 6.95 -22.11
CA THR A 282 -17.00 6.52 -22.20
C THR A 282 -17.44 5.64 -21.03
N SER A 283 -16.55 5.29 -20.11
CA SER A 283 -16.89 4.52 -18.91
C SER A 283 -17.87 5.30 -18.04
N ILE A 284 -18.83 4.59 -17.45
CA ILE A 284 -19.75 5.18 -16.47
C ILE A 284 -19.03 5.59 -15.18
N GLY A 285 -17.79 5.13 -14.96
CA GLY A 285 -16.94 5.52 -13.83
C GLY A 285 -16.08 6.75 -14.09
N PHE A 286 -15.97 7.21 -15.34
CA PHE A 286 -15.13 8.35 -15.69
C PHE A 286 -15.72 9.65 -15.13
N LYS A 287 -14.95 10.35 -14.27
CA LYS A 287 -15.37 11.55 -13.51
C LYS A 287 -16.67 11.40 -12.73
N TYR A 288 -17.06 10.15 -12.43
CA TYR A 288 -18.33 9.87 -11.79
C TYR A 288 -18.27 9.97 -10.26
N GLY A 289 -17.07 9.93 -9.67
CA GLY A 289 -16.83 9.91 -8.24
C GLY A 289 -17.53 11.03 -7.45
N THR A 290 -17.69 10.83 -6.14
CA THR A 290 -18.31 11.82 -5.23
C THR A 290 -17.55 13.15 -5.19
N ASP A 291 -16.29 13.14 -5.58
CA ASP A 291 -15.38 14.29 -5.70
C ASP A 291 -15.18 14.78 -7.15
N GLY A 292 -15.90 14.21 -8.12
CA GLY A 292 -15.78 14.54 -9.55
C GLY A 292 -14.57 13.91 -10.24
N THR A 293 -13.82 13.05 -9.55
CA THR A 293 -12.74 12.23 -10.15
C THR A 293 -13.27 10.87 -10.61
N ASP A 294 -12.40 10.04 -11.17
CA ASP A 294 -12.75 8.69 -11.60
C ASP A 294 -13.15 7.78 -10.42
N VAL A 295 -14.01 6.81 -10.67
CA VAL A 295 -14.24 5.69 -9.73
C VAL A 295 -13.05 4.71 -9.82
N GLY A 296 -12.69 4.07 -8.72
CA GLY A 296 -11.55 3.14 -8.67
C GLY A 296 -10.20 3.85 -8.46
N ILE A 297 -9.11 3.13 -8.75
CA ILE A 297 -7.79 3.49 -8.22
C ILE A 297 -7.18 4.78 -8.80
N HIS A 298 -7.67 5.29 -9.92
CA HIS A 298 -7.19 6.53 -10.54
C HIS A 298 -7.95 7.79 -10.08
N GLY A 299 -8.95 7.64 -9.21
CA GLY A 299 -9.64 8.77 -8.59
C GLY A 299 -9.13 9.12 -7.20
N GLY A 300 -9.81 10.08 -6.56
CA GLY A 300 -9.50 10.55 -5.21
C GLY A 300 -8.29 11.47 -5.16
N SER A 301 -7.90 11.84 -3.93
CA SER A 301 -6.75 12.72 -3.66
C SER A 301 -5.39 12.06 -3.87
N TYR A 302 -5.34 10.73 -3.95
CA TYR A 302 -4.10 9.93 -4.07
C TYR A 302 -4.22 8.89 -5.19
N PRO A 303 -4.47 9.32 -6.44
CA PRO A 303 -4.67 8.41 -7.55
C PRO A 303 -3.43 7.53 -7.75
N SER A 304 -3.64 6.26 -8.10
CA SER A 304 -2.56 5.34 -8.43
C SER A 304 -1.92 5.75 -9.75
N PRO A 305 -0.61 6.05 -9.79
CA PRO A 305 0.03 6.51 -11.02
C PRO A 305 0.40 5.36 -11.95
N ASN A 306 0.58 4.15 -11.41
CA ASN A 306 0.94 2.92 -12.14
C ASN A 306 0.81 1.69 -11.23
N THR A 307 1.07 0.51 -11.79
CA THR A 307 1.03 -0.79 -11.09
C THR A 307 2.41 -1.29 -10.63
N SER A 308 3.50 -0.53 -10.81
CA SER A 308 4.85 -1.02 -10.51
C SER A 308 5.16 -1.05 -9.00
N GLY A 309 4.44 -0.25 -8.22
CA GLY A 309 4.75 0.03 -6.82
C GLY A 309 6.02 0.87 -6.62
N ALA A 310 6.65 1.34 -7.69
CA ALA A 310 7.82 2.20 -7.59
C ALA A 310 7.47 3.42 -6.74
N THR A 311 8.34 3.72 -5.78
CA THR A 311 8.11 4.77 -4.81
C THR A 311 8.46 6.12 -5.42
N ASN A 312 7.86 7.20 -4.88
CA ASN A 312 8.01 8.58 -5.33
C ASN A 312 9.39 9.20 -5.03
N ILE A 313 10.45 8.41 -5.11
CA ILE A 313 11.84 8.85 -5.05
C ILE A 313 12.47 8.65 -6.44
N PRO A 314 13.42 9.51 -6.84
CA PRO A 314 14.20 9.24 -8.04
C PRO A 314 14.88 7.88 -7.95
N GLN A 315 14.72 7.06 -8.99
CA GLN A 315 15.39 5.77 -9.11
C GLN A 315 16.35 5.79 -10.29
N ILE A 316 17.55 5.23 -10.09
CA ILE A 316 18.49 4.96 -11.19
C ILE A 316 17.90 3.85 -12.05
N THR A 317 17.72 4.12 -13.33
CA THR A 317 17.18 3.17 -14.30
C THR A 317 18.27 2.44 -15.07
N SER A 318 19.43 3.06 -15.26
CA SER A 318 20.62 2.40 -15.82
C SER A 318 21.89 3.06 -15.30
N MET A 319 22.96 2.27 -15.16
CA MET A 319 24.32 2.76 -14.90
C MET A 319 25.28 1.89 -15.70
N ASP A 320 26.05 2.52 -16.58
CA ASP A 320 26.97 1.84 -17.49
C ASP A 320 28.38 2.43 -17.34
N LEU A 321 29.34 1.55 -17.06
CA LEU A 321 30.76 1.89 -17.06
C LEU A 321 31.25 1.98 -18.51
N GLN A 322 31.64 3.18 -18.93
CA GLN A 322 32.06 3.42 -20.32
C GLN A 322 33.49 2.97 -20.59
N ASN A 323 34.27 2.74 -19.53
CA ASN A 323 35.64 2.24 -19.59
C ASN A 323 35.92 1.31 -18.40
N SER A 324 35.88 -0.01 -18.65
CA SER A 324 36.11 -1.04 -17.63
C SER A 324 37.59 -1.29 -17.30
N VAL A 325 38.51 -0.71 -18.07
CA VAL A 325 39.96 -0.80 -17.84
C VAL A 325 40.53 0.60 -17.74
N LEU A 326 41.22 0.87 -16.63
CA LEU A 326 41.79 2.18 -16.32
C LEU A 326 43.30 2.07 -16.13
N PRO A 327 44.10 2.96 -16.73
CA PRO A 327 45.48 3.13 -16.33
C PRO A 327 45.55 3.72 -14.91
N GLN A 328 46.72 3.61 -14.26
CA GLN A 328 46.98 4.29 -13.00
C GLN A 328 46.72 5.80 -13.17
N ASN A 329 45.95 6.39 -12.25
CA ASN A 329 45.47 7.77 -12.31
C ASN A 329 44.50 8.10 -13.48
N GLY A 330 43.92 7.09 -14.14
CA GLY A 330 42.89 7.29 -15.16
C GLY A 330 41.52 7.70 -14.58
N THR A 331 40.67 8.29 -15.41
CA THR A 331 39.30 8.70 -15.04
C THR A 331 38.29 7.62 -15.38
N LEU A 332 37.52 7.15 -14.39
CA LEU A 332 36.35 6.28 -14.61
C LEU A 332 35.20 7.11 -15.18
N ASN A 333 34.72 6.73 -16.36
CA ASN A 333 33.60 7.35 -17.03
C ASN A 333 32.34 6.50 -16.79
N ILE A 334 31.30 7.16 -16.30
CA ILE A 334 30.03 6.54 -15.95
C ILE A 334 28.93 7.31 -16.66
N GLU A 335 28.07 6.59 -17.38
CA GLU A 335 26.77 7.11 -17.81
C GLU A 335 25.70 6.54 -16.90
N PHE A 336 24.80 7.38 -16.38
CA PHE A 336 23.64 6.90 -15.64
C PHE A 336 22.38 7.64 -16.06
N LYS A 337 21.26 6.94 -15.99
CA LYS A 337 19.91 7.48 -16.20
C LYS A 337 19.12 7.33 -14.92
N ALA A 338 18.32 8.34 -14.59
CA ALA A 338 17.41 8.30 -13.46
C ALA A 338 16.05 8.85 -13.86
N LYS A 339 15.00 8.33 -13.23
CA LYS A 339 13.62 8.77 -13.46
C LYS A 339 12.97 9.12 -12.12
N GLY A 340 12.34 10.29 -12.07
CA GLY A 340 11.39 10.63 -11.01
C GLY A 340 10.08 9.87 -11.22
N GLN A 341 9.62 9.15 -10.20
CA GLN A 341 8.32 8.49 -10.22
C GLN A 341 7.26 9.49 -9.74
N GLN A 342 6.13 9.56 -10.44
CA GLN A 342 4.97 10.36 -10.04
C GLN A 342 4.14 9.65 -8.97
#